data_AF-A0A8J5CYA3-F1
#
_entry.id   AF-A0A8J5CYA3-F1
#
_cell.length_a   1.000
_cell.length_b   1.000
_cell.length_c   1.000
_cell.angle_alpha   90.00
_cell.angle_beta   90.00
_cell.angle_gamma   90.00
#
_symmetry.space_group_name_H-M   'P 1'
#
loop_
_entity.id
_entity.type
_entity.pdbx_description
1 polymer ?
#
loop_
_entity_poly.entity_id
_entity_poly.type
_entity_poly.pdbx_seq_one_letter_code
_entity_poly.pdbx_strand_id
1 'polypeptide(L)'
;MWRQLQVITGNKRPIRPLHTDPAREAERLTSSFATRTCTDNLPAETRDRLTELLPARNDQVDHACEDQSNTNTPLTLLELRWALKTSRDTSPRADRITYSMITNAGSDGHSALLTLFNASWEACKLPSK
;
A
#
# COMPACT_ATOMS: atom_id res chain seq x y z
N MET A 1 24.12 -41.25 9.86
CA MET A 1 23.16 -42.34 10.14
C MET A 1 21.88 -41.85 10.84
N TRP A 2 21.94 -41.31 12.06
CA TRP A 2 20.72 -40.92 12.83
C TRP A 2 19.83 -39.86 12.15
N ARG A 3 20.42 -38.86 11.48
CA ARG A 3 19.67 -37.86 10.70
C ARG A 3 18.89 -38.46 9.52
N GLN A 4 19.43 -39.48 8.85
CA GLN A 4 18.77 -40.14 7.71
C GLN A 4 17.58 -40.98 8.19
N LEU A 5 17.73 -41.67 9.32
CA LEU A 5 16.63 -42.40 9.95
C LEU A 5 15.46 -41.48 10.34
N GLN A 6 15.74 -40.27 10.87
CA GLN A 6 14.69 -39.29 11.20
C GLN A 6 13.96 -38.72 9.96
N VAL A 7 14.60 -38.70 8.79
CA VAL A 7 13.96 -38.29 7.52
C VAL A 7 13.09 -39.41 6.97
N ILE A 8 13.57 -40.65 7.01
CA ILE A 8 12.83 -41.84 6.54
C ILE A 8 11.59 -42.11 7.39
N THR A 9 11.67 -41.88 8.71
CA THR A 9 10.52 -42.04 9.63
C THR A 9 9.54 -40.87 9.63
N GLY A 10 9.75 -39.84 8.79
CA GLY A 10 8.85 -38.69 8.66
C GLY A 10 8.98 -37.65 9.78
N ASN A 11 9.79 -37.91 10.82
CA ASN A 11 10.01 -37.00 11.96
C ASN A 11 10.75 -35.72 11.57
N LYS A 12 11.47 -35.71 10.44
CA LYS A 12 12.11 -34.52 9.87
C LYS A 12 11.88 -34.46 8.37
N ARG A 13 11.50 -33.28 7.86
CA ARG A 13 11.42 -33.05 6.41
C ARG A 13 12.84 -33.09 5.82
N PRO A 14 13.05 -33.75 4.66
CA PRO A 14 14.33 -33.65 3.97
C PRO A 14 14.62 -32.17 3.67
N ILE A 15 15.83 -31.72 3.99
CA ILE A 15 16.29 -30.39 3.63
C ILE A 15 16.28 -30.34 2.11
N ARG A 16 15.34 -29.57 1.53
CA ARG A 16 15.39 -29.30 0.10
C ARG A 16 16.67 -28.52 -0.15
N PRO A 17 17.49 -28.90 -1.16
CA PRO A 17 18.65 -28.10 -1.50
C PRO A 17 18.16 -26.68 -1.79
N LEU A 18 18.72 -25.71 -1.07
CA LEU A 18 18.52 -24.30 -1.38
C LEU A 18 19.04 -24.12 -2.82
N HIS A 19 18.25 -23.51 -3.70
CA HIS A 19 18.67 -23.27 -5.08
C HIS A 19 20.08 -22.66 -5.06
N THR A 20 20.99 -23.16 -5.91
CA THR A 20 22.41 -22.78 -5.89
C THR A 20 22.62 -21.28 -6.08
N ASP A 21 21.69 -20.61 -6.75
CA ASP A 21 21.62 -19.15 -6.90
C ASP A 21 20.17 -18.68 -7.01
N PRO A 22 19.47 -18.43 -5.88
CA PRO A 22 18.04 -18.13 -5.90
C PRO A 22 17.72 -16.77 -6.53
N ALA A 23 18.65 -15.81 -6.48
CA ALA A 23 18.46 -14.49 -7.06
C ALA A 23 18.43 -14.56 -8.59
N ARG A 24 19.40 -15.25 -9.20
CA ARG A 24 19.44 -15.44 -10.65
C ARG A 24 18.23 -16.21 -11.16
N GLU A 25 17.77 -17.22 -10.42
CA GLU A 25 16.58 -17.98 -10.82
C GLU A 25 15.30 -17.16 -10.72
N ALA A 26 15.19 -16.30 -9.70
CA ALA A 26 14.08 -15.34 -9.61
C ALA A 26 14.09 -14.36 -10.80
N GLU A 27 15.25 -13.81 -11.16
CA GLU A 27 15.39 -12.94 -12.34
C GLU A 27 15.02 -13.68 -13.64
N ARG A 28 15.45 -14.93 -13.79
CA ARG A 28 15.12 -15.77 -14.95
C ARG A 28 13.61 -15.99 -15.06
N LEU A 29 12.94 -16.29 -13.94
CA LEU A 29 11.50 -16.49 -13.88
C LEU A 29 10.74 -15.19 -14.16
N THR A 30 11.15 -14.08 -13.56
CA THR A 30 10.55 -12.76 -13.82
C THR A 30 10.71 -12.39 -15.29
N SER A 31 11.89 -12.58 -15.88
CA SER A 31 12.13 -12.31 -17.30
C SER A 31 11.26 -13.20 -18.19
N SER A 32 11.18 -14.50 -17.90
CA SER A 32 10.32 -15.42 -18.66
C SER A 32 8.84 -15.06 -18.55
N PHE A 33 8.39 -14.61 -17.39
CA PHE A 33 7.02 -14.16 -17.20
C PHE A 33 6.77 -12.88 -18.02
N ALA A 34 7.61 -11.86 -17.84
CA ALA A 34 7.51 -10.58 -18.55
C ALA A 34 7.49 -10.77 -20.07
N THR A 35 8.35 -11.62 -20.61
CA THR A 35 8.32 -11.97 -22.04
C THR A 35 6.97 -12.56 -22.40
N ARG A 36 6.51 -13.62 -21.73
CA ARG A 36 5.26 -14.30 -22.08
C ARG A 36 4.01 -13.42 -21.94
N THR A 37 4.02 -12.48 -21.00
CA THR A 37 2.91 -11.54 -20.78
C THR A 37 3.05 -10.25 -21.55
N CYS A 38 4.12 -10.09 -22.35
CA CYS A 38 4.30 -8.90 -23.18
C CYS A 38 3.12 -8.78 -24.15
N THR A 39 2.63 -7.55 -24.35
CA THR A 39 1.53 -7.24 -25.28
C THR A 39 1.85 -7.71 -26.70
N ASP A 40 3.13 -7.75 -27.08
CA ASP A 40 3.60 -8.23 -28.39
C ASP A 40 3.34 -9.73 -28.62
N ASN A 41 3.19 -10.51 -27.55
CA ASN A 41 2.86 -11.92 -27.63
C ASN A 41 1.36 -12.21 -27.70
N LEU A 42 0.52 -11.16 -27.72
CA LEU A 42 -0.92 -11.31 -27.95
C LEU A 42 -1.23 -11.50 -29.45
N PRO A 43 -2.28 -12.26 -29.79
CA PRO A 43 -2.77 -12.36 -31.16
C PRO A 43 -3.05 -10.97 -31.76
N ALA A 44 -2.84 -10.82 -33.07
CA ALA A 44 -3.03 -9.54 -33.77
C ALA A 44 -4.43 -8.95 -33.53
N GLU A 45 -5.47 -9.77 -33.65
CA GLU A 45 -6.87 -9.38 -33.39
C GLU A 45 -7.06 -8.77 -31.99
N THR A 46 -6.41 -9.33 -30.97
CA THR A 46 -6.48 -8.82 -29.60
C THR A 46 -5.76 -7.48 -29.46
N ARG A 47 -4.60 -7.31 -30.11
CA ARG A 47 -3.83 -6.05 -30.10
C ARG A 47 -4.58 -4.93 -30.83
N ASP A 48 -5.18 -5.24 -31.95
CA ASP A 48 -5.98 -4.30 -32.74
C ASP A 48 -7.19 -3.84 -31.92
N ARG A 49 -7.89 -4.78 -31.29
CA ARG A 49 -9.01 -4.46 -30.41
C ARG A 49 -8.61 -3.63 -29.19
N LEU A 50 -7.46 -3.91 -28.58
CA LEU A 50 -6.93 -3.09 -27.48
C LEU A 50 -6.63 -1.67 -27.94
N THR A 51 -6.10 -1.51 -29.16
CA THR A 51 -5.79 -0.20 -29.75
C THR A 51 -7.06 0.58 -30.05
N GLU A 52 -8.11 -0.09 -30.57
CA GLU A 52 -9.43 0.52 -30.79
C GLU A 52 -10.09 1.02 -29.49
N LEU A 53 -9.92 0.28 -28.39
CA LEU A 53 -10.52 0.61 -27.09
C LEU A 53 -9.70 1.62 -26.28
N LEU A 54 -8.45 1.87 -26.68
CA LEU A 54 -7.51 2.72 -25.95
C LEU A 54 -8.00 4.17 -25.78
N PRO A 55 -8.58 4.84 -26.80
CA PRO A 55 -9.11 6.19 -26.65
C PRO A 55 -10.24 6.24 -25.61
N ALA A 56 -11.25 5.38 -25.74
CA ALA A 56 -12.38 5.34 -24.82
C ALA A 56 -11.97 5.04 -23.38
N ARG A 57 -10.94 4.20 -23.19
CA ARG A 57 -10.35 3.95 -21.87
C ARG A 57 -9.66 5.18 -21.33
N ASN A 58 -8.87 5.88 -22.13
CA ASN A 58 -8.19 7.10 -21.68
C ASN A 58 -9.20 8.18 -21.32
N ASP A 59 -10.23 8.37 -22.12
CA ASP A 59 -11.32 9.32 -21.81
C ASP A 59 -12.00 8.98 -20.47
N GLN A 60 -12.20 7.69 -20.18
CA GLN A 60 -12.74 7.25 -18.87
C GLN A 60 -11.78 7.53 -17.71
N VAL A 61 -10.47 7.33 -17.90
CA VAL A 61 -9.47 7.62 -16.88
C VAL A 61 -9.38 9.12 -16.62
N ASP A 62 -9.32 9.92 -17.69
CA ASP A 62 -9.25 11.37 -17.61
C ASP A 62 -10.50 11.91 -16.92
N HIS A 63 -11.69 11.44 -17.30
CA HIS A 63 -12.93 11.80 -16.62
C HIS A 63 -12.93 11.39 -15.15
N ALA A 64 -12.44 10.19 -14.80
CA ALA A 64 -12.34 9.76 -13.41
C ALA A 64 -11.30 10.54 -12.59
N CYS A 65 -10.28 11.11 -13.23
CA CYS A 65 -9.31 12.00 -12.59
C CYS A 65 -9.87 13.41 -12.39
N GLU A 66 -10.71 13.90 -13.32
CA GLU A 66 -11.41 15.17 -13.21
C GLU A 66 -12.59 15.09 -12.23
N ASP A 67 -13.22 13.93 -12.13
CA ASP A 67 -14.26 13.66 -11.13
C ASP A 67 -13.66 13.81 -9.74
N GLN A 68 -14.01 14.92 -9.10
CA GLN A 68 -13.58 15.25 -7.76
C GLN A 68 -14.20 14.25 -6.78
N SER A 69 -13.46 13.16 -6.52
CA SER A 69 -13.85 12.12 -5.57
C SER A 69 -14.24 12.75 -4.24
N ASN A 70 -15.40 12.36 -3.70
CA ASN A 70 -15.88 12.76 -2.38
C ASN A 70 -14.90 12.43 -1.24
N THR A 71 -13.87 11.61 -1.51
CA THR A 71 -12.83 11.21 -0.56
C THR A 71 -11.67 12.21 -0.47
N ASN A 72 -11.52 13.14 -1.43
CA ASN A 72 -10.45 14.14 -1.45
C ASN A 72 -10.90 15.47 -0.82
N THR A 73 -11.52 15.42 0.36
CA THR A 73 -11.99 16.60 1.08
C THR A 73 -11.18 16.83 2.36
N PRO A 74 -11.06 18.09 2.83
CA PRO A 74 -10.43 18.37 4.11
C PRO A 74 -11.11 17.61 5.25
N LEU A 75 -10.32 17.16 6.21
CA LEU A 75 -10.82 16.45 7.39
C LEU A 75 -11.81 17.32 8.15
N THR A 76 -12.87 16.69 8.62
CA THR A 76 -13.88 17.31 9.46
C THR A 76 -13.59 17.08 10.94
N LEU A 77 -14.14 17.94 11.79
CA LEU A 77 -14.03 17.80 13.24
C LEU A 77 -14.70 16.51 13.76
N LEU A 78 -15.74 16.01 13.06
CA LEU A 78 -16.39 14.76 13.41
C LEU A 78 -15.47 13.56 13.16
N GLU A 79 -14.78 13.54 12.03
CA GLU A 79 -13.81 12.49 11.70
C GLU A 79 -12.63 12.50 12.66
N LEU A 80 -12.11 13.69 13.01
CA LEU A 80 -11.06 13.81 14.02
C LEU A 80 -11.48 13.24 15.37
N ARG A 81 -12.70 13.57 15.84
CA ARG A 81 -13.23 13.04 17.10
C ARG A 81 -13.43 11.52 17.04
N TRP A 82 -13.89 10.99 15.92
CA TRP A 82 -14.10 9.56 15.75
C TRP A 82 -12.78 8.78 15.73
N ALA A 83 -11.76 9.32 15.07
CA ALA A 83 -10.40 8.78 15.06
C ALA A 83 -9.81 8.73 16.48
N LEU A 84 -9.92 9.83 17.24
CA LEU A 84 -9.42 9.93 18.62
C LEU A 84 -10.14 8.99 19.59
N LYS A 85 -11.43 8.70 19.36
CA LYS A 85 -12.19 7.73 20.18
C LYS A 85 -11.73 6.29 19.94
N THR A 86 -11.26 5.98 18.74
CA THR A 86 -10.91 4.61 18.32
C THR A 86 -9.44 4.28 18.59
N SER A 87 -8.59 5.29 18.79
CA SER A 87 -7.18 5.13 19.09
C SER A 87 -6.94 4.69 20.54
N ARG A 88 -6.27 3.54 20.72
CA ARG A 88 -5.73 3.13 22.04
C ARG A 88 -4.46 3.92 22.33
N ASP A 89 -4.25 4.24 23.61
CA ASP A 89 -2.95 4.73 24.05
C ASP A 89 -1.85 3.74 23.67
N THR A 90 -0.89 4.26 22.92
CA THR A 90 0.37 3.61 22.57
C THR A 90 1.49 4.30 23.32
N SER A 91 2.62 3.61 23.49
CA SER A 91 3.78 4.22 24.14
C SER A 91 4.14 5.53 23.42
N PRO A 92 4.26 6.66 24.15
CA PRO A 92 4.60 7.94 23.55
C PRO A 92 5.89 7.84 22.74
N ARG A 93 5.96 8.57 21.62
CA ARG A 93 7.14 8.59 20.76
C ARG A 93 8.15 9.63 21.26
N ALA A 94 9.07 10.05 20.40
CA ALA A 94 10.12 11.02 20.76
C ALA A 94 9.58 12.36 21.28
N ASP A 95 8.37 12.73 20.85
CA ASP A 95 7.61 13.91 21.25
C ASP A 95 6.96 13.80 22.63
N ARG A 96 6.88 12.59 23.20
CA ARG A 96 6.25 12.29 24.49
C ARG A 96 4.76 12.62 24.57
N ILE A 97 4.08 12.77 23.43
CA ILE A 97 2.63 13.06 23.37
C ILE A 97 1.88 11.74 23.21
N THR A 98 0.88 11.49 24.06
CA THR A 98 -0.01 10.31 23.95
C THR A 98 -1.34 10.65 23.28
N TYR A 99 -2.05 9.63 22.79
CA TYR A 99 -3.40 9.81 22.24
C TYR A 99 -4.36 10.34 23.30
N SER A 100 -4.26 9.91 24.56
CA SER A 100 -5.05 10.44 25.67
C SER A 100 -4.85 11.93 25.91
N MET A 101 -3.64 12.46 25.74
CA MET A 101 -3.41 13.91 25.85
C MET A 101 -4.13 14.66 24.74
N ILE A 102 -4.11 14.15 23.51
CA ILE A 102 -4.80 14.76 22.37
C ILE A 102 -6.32 14.65 22.52
N THR A 103 -6.83 13.49 22.96
CA THR A 103 -8.25 13.27 23.19
C THR A 103 -8.81 14.24 24.24
N ASN A 104 -8.02 14.58 25.26
CA ASN A 104 -8.41 15.50 26.33
C ASN A 104 -7.99 16.96 26.10
N ALA A 105 -7.49 17.33 24.92
CA ALA A 105 -7.01 18.69 24.61
C ALA A 105 -8.10 19.77 24.51
N GLY A 106 -9.38 19.39 24.61
CA GLY A 106 -10.51 20.31 24.48
C GLY A 106 -10.82 20.74 23.05
N SER A 107 -11.86 21.56 22.87
CA SER A 107 -12.33 22.03 21.56
C SER A 107 -11.27 22.82 20.80
N ASP A 108 -10.52 23.65 21.52
CA ASP A 108 -9.56 24.59 20.92
C ASP A 108 -8.33 23.82 20.43
N GLY A 109 -7.88 22.82 21.20
CA GLY A 109 -6.81 21.92 20.80
C GLY A 109 -7.19 21.06 19.58
N HIS A 110 -8.41 20.54 19.53
CA HIS A 110 -8.90 19.79 18.37
C HIS A 110 -9.01 20.67 17.13
N SER A 111 -9.43 21.93 17.28
CA SER A 111 -9.53 22.89 16.18
C SER A 111 -8.15 23.26 15.63
N ALA A 112 -7.17 23.45 16.50
CA ALA A 112 -5.79 23.71 16.09
C ALA A 112 -5.16 22.52 15.34
N LEU A 113 -5.38 21.29 15.82
CA LEU A 113 -4.92 20.08 15.14
C LEU A 113 -5.58 19.87 13.78
N LEU A 114 -6.89 20.12 13.69
CA LEU A 114 -7.62 20.02 12.44
C LEU A 114 -7.07 21.01 11.40
N THR A 115 -6.80 22.24 11.84
CA THR A 115 -6.20 23.29 11.00
C THR A 115 -4.82 22.85 10.50
N LEU A 116 -3.99 22.28 11.38
CA LEU A 116 -2.66 21.78 11.02
C LEU A 116 -2.73 20.64 9.99
N PHE A 117 -3.61 19.66 10.19
CA PHE A 117 -3.73 18.53 9.27
C PHE A 117 -4.24 18.95 7.90
N ASN A 118 -5.27 19.79 7.85
CA ASN A 118 -5.80 20.28 6.58
C ASN A 118 -4.81 21.20 5.86
N ALA A 119 -4.04 22.02 6.58
CA ALA A 119 -2.97 22.82 5.98
C ALA A 119 -1.85 21.93 5.38
N SER A 120 -1.47 20.84 6.05
CA SER A 120 -0.50 19.88 5.51
C SER A 120 -1.02 19.14 4.29
N TRP A 121 -2.32 18.79 4.30
CA TRP A 121 -3.01 18.18 3.17
C TRP A 121 -3.03 19.11 1.95
N GLU A 122 -3.47 20.36 2.11
CA GLU A 122 -3.50 21.36 1.04
C GLU A 122 -2.11 21.66 0.48
N ALA A 123 -1.09 21.69 1.34
CA ALA A 123 0.29 21.92 0.91
C ALA A 123 0.93 20.71 0.20
N CYS A 124 0.27 19.55 0.18
CA CYS A 124 0.81 18.26 -0.30
C CYS A 124 2.20 17.96 0.29
N LYS A 125 2.43 18.37 1.54
CA LYS A 125 3.73 18.28 2.21
C LYS A 125 3.54 17.75 3.61
N LEU A 126 4.28 16.70 3.93
CA LEU A 126 4.40 16.25 5.30
C LEU A 126 5.15 17.29 6.13
N PRO A 127 4.80 17.49 7.42
CA PRO A 127 5.57 18.33 8.31
C PRO A 127 7.03 17.84 8.34
N SER A 128 7.97 18.76 8.17
CA SER A 128 9.40 18.45 8.29
C SER A 128 9.70 17.98 9.70
N LYS A 129 10.56 16.96 9.81
CA LYS A 129 11.03 16.45 11.11
C LYS A 129 11.89 17.47 11.85
#